data_AF-A0A3M0Y4G3-F1
#
_entry.id   AF-A0A3M0Y4G3-F1
#
_cell.length_a   1.000
_cell.length_b   1.000
_cell.length_c   1.000
_cell.angle_alpha   90.00
_cell.angle_beta   90.00
_cell.angle_gamma   90.00
#
_symmetry.space_group_name_H-M   'P 1'
#
loop_
_entity.id
_entity.type
_entity.pdbx_description
1 polymer ?
#
loop_
_entity_poly.entity_id
_entity_poly.type
_entity_poly.pdbx_seq_one_letter_code
_entity_poly.pdbx_strand_id
1 'polypeptide(L)'
;ADKRYAATVDPMVRKGYLLWARPVVRLMRRSPLATKIVHFFAAPWAQEMAYEMHAAPHGSFWGKVMMAVGKPASKVLGLAASYLDAVFAQSRVAFQ
;
A
#
# COMPACT_ATOMS: atom_id res chain seq x y z
N ALA A 1 -1.42 -12.79 -7.23
CA ALA A 1 -0.20 -11.96 -7.16
C ALA A 1 -0.16 -11.15 -5.86
N ASP A 2 -1.16 -10.31 -5.59
CA ASP A 2 -1.16 -9.33 -4.49
C ASP A 2 -0.89 -9.89 -3.06
N LYS A 3 -1.60 -10.95 -2.63
CA LYS A 3 -1.38 -11.53 -1.27
C LYS A 3 0.01 -12.13 -1.05
N ARG A 4 0.61 -12.73 -2.10
CA ARG A 4 1.97 -13.30 -2.01
C ARG A 4 3.02 -12.20 -1.99
N TYR A 5 2.80 -11.16 -2.79
CA TYR A 5 3.63 -9.96 -2.79
C TYR A 5 3.58 -9.24 -1.42
N ALA A 6 2.41 -9.12 -0.80
CA ALA A 6 2.26 -8.52 0.52
C ALA A 6 2.99 -9.27 1.65
N ALA A 7 3.45 -10.50 1.43
CA ALA A 7 4.27 -11.26 2.37
C ALA A 7 5.77 -10.95 2.24
N THR A 8 6.23 -10.46 1.08
CA THR A 8 7.63 -10.08 0.84
C THR A 8 7.91 -8.62 1.20
N VAL A 9 6.86 -7.81 1.36
CA VAL A 9 6.94 -6.38 1.64
C VAL A 9 7.11 -6.11 3.15
N ASP A 10 7.95 -5.13 3.47
CA ASP A 10 8.15 -4.60 4.83
C ASP A 10 6.81 -4.39 5.57
N PRO A 11 6.66 -4.89 6.81
CA PRO A 11 5.41 -4.78 7.55
C PRO A 11 4.88 -3.34 7.72
N MET A 12 5.76 -2.34 7.83
CA MET A 12 5.38 -0.93 7.93
C MET A 12 4.88 -0.39 6.60
N VAL A 13 5.49 -0.78 5.48
CA VAL A 13 4.97 -0.46 4.14
C VAL A 13 3.56 -1.03 3.99
N ARG A 14 3.35 -2.29 4.39
CA ARG A 14 2.01 -2.93 4.35
C ARG A 14 1.01 -2.22 5.25
N LYS A 15 1.39 -1.87 6.50
CA LYS A 15 0.53 -1.14 7.44
C LYS A 15 0.08 0.18 6.83
N GLY A 16 1.00 1.01 6.36
CA GLY A 16 0.66 2.31 5.79
C GLY A 16 -0.07 2.22 4.46
N TYR A 17 0.24 1.24 3.62
CA TYR A 17 -0.50 0.99 2.38
C TYR A 17 -1.99 0.76 2.67
N LEU A 18 -2.30 -0.12 3.63
CA LEU A 18 -3.67 -0.42 3.99
C LEU A 18 -4.43 0.79 4.58
N LEU A 19 -3.74 1.73 5.22
CA LEU A 19 -4.39 2.93 5.78
C LEU A 19 -5.02 3.79 4.69
N TRP A 20 -4.29 4.08 3.62
CA TRP A 20 -4.80 4.90 2.52
C TRP A 20 -5.53 4.08 1.44
N ALA A 21 -5.18 2.81 1.23
CA ALA A 21 -5.83 1.98 0.23
C ALA A 21 -7.30 1.65 0.59
N ARG A 22 -7.61 1.46 1.88
CA ARG A 22 -8.99 1.19 2.35
C ARG A 22 -10.01 2.25 1.93
N PRO A 23 -9.80 3.57 2.14
CA PRO A 23 -10.73 4.59 1.66
C PRO A 23 -10.85 4.61 0.13
N VAL A 24 -9.75 4.41 -0.60
CA VAL A 24 -9.78 4.32 -2.07
C VAL A 24 -10.64 3.15 -2.53
N VAL A 25 -10.48 1.96 -1.93
CA VAL A 25 -11.32 0.79 -2.23
C VAL A 25 -12.79 1.06 -1.90
N ARG A 26 -13.09 1.74 -0.79
CA ARG A 26 -14.49 2.14 -0.47
C ARG A 26 -15.08 3.07 -1.54
N LEU A 27 -14.28 3.98 -2.10
CA LEU A 27 -14.70 4.84 -3.21
C LEU A 27 -14.94 4.04 -4.49
N MET A 28 -14.01 3.13 -4.84
CA MET A 28 -14.15 2.25 -6.01
C MET A 28 -15.43 1.41 -5.96
N ARG A 29 -15.78 0.89 -4.76
CA ARG A 29 -17.03 0.12 -4.56
C ARG A 29 -18.30 0.93 -4.84
N ARG A 30 -18.23 2.26 -4.78
CA ARG A 30 -19.37 3.17 -4.99
C ARG A 30 -19.37 3.82 -6.38
N SER A 31 -18.25 3.79 -7.10
CA SER A 31 -18.07 4.50 -8.36
C SER A 31 -17.31 3.66 -9.39
N PRO A 32 -17.97 3.26 -10.50
CA PRO A 32 -17.32 2.63 -11.64
C PRO A 32 -16.25 3.53 -12.28
N LEU A 33 -16.46 4.86 -12.26
CA LEU A 33 -15.48 5.82 -12.75
C LEU A 33 -14.21 5.81 -11.90
N ALA A 34 -14.36 5.84 -10.56
CA ALA A 34 -13.21 5.72 -9.65
C ALA A 34 -12.47 4.39 -9.88
N THR A 35 -13.20 3.30 -10.13
CA THR A 35 -12.58 2.01 -10.46
C THR A 35 -11.75 2.07 -11.74
N LYS A 36 -12.26 2.70 -12.82
CA LYS A 36 -11.51 2.86 -14.08
C LYS A 36 -10.25 3.70 -13.89
N ILE A 37 -10.35 4.82 -13.17
CA ILE A 37 -9.21 5.71 -12.89
C ILE A 37 -8.16 4.95 -12.09
N VAL A 38 -8.55 4.32 -10.97
CA VAL A 38 -7.60 3.55 -10.15
C VAL A 38 -7.00 2.40 -10.94
N HIS A 39 -7.77 1.71 -11.78
CA HIS A 39 -7.26 0.60 -12.59
C HIS A 39 -6.16 1.04 -13.55
N PHE A 40 -6.30 2.21 -14.18
CA PHE A 40 -5.27 2.77 -15.08
C PHE A 40 -3.90 2.87 -14.40
N PHE A 41 -3.87 3.25 -13.12
CA PHE A 41 -2.66 3.33 -12.31
C PHE A 41 -2.27 1.99 -11.67
N ALA A 42 -3.24 1.20 -11.21
CA ALA A 42 -3.00 -0.05 -10.50
C ALA A 42 -2.51 -1.17 -11.43
N ALA A 43 -2.86 -1.15 -12.72
CA ALA A 43 -2.44 -2.15 -13.69
C ALA A 43 -0.91 -2.20 -13.88
N PRO A 44 -0.19 -1.09 -14.19
CA PRO A 44 1.27 -1.12 -14.31
C PRO A 44 1.96 -1.47 -12.99
N TRP A 45 1.42 -1.03 -11.85
CA TRP A 45 1.91 -1.46 -10.53
C TRP A 45 1.78 -2.99 -10.37
N ALA A 46 0.61 -3.56 -10.68
CA ALA A 46 0.38 -4.99 -10.55
C ALA A 46 1.26 -5.83 -11.48
N GLN A 47 1.55 -5.32 -12.68
CA GLN A 47 2.52 -5.93 -13.59
C GLN A 47 3.93 -5.94 -13.01
N GLU A 48 4.38 -4.82 -12.43
CA GLU A 48 5.70 -4.75 -11.80
C GLU A 48 5.79 -5.66 -10.56
N MET A 49 4.72 -5.76 -9.75
CA MET A 49 4.66 -6.76 -8.66
C MET A 49 4.77 -8.20 -9.18
N ALA A 50 4.16 -8.51 -10.33
CA ALA A 50 4.27 -9.84 -10.92
C ALA A 50 5.69 -10.11 -11.44
N TYR A 51 6.35 -9.10 -12.00
CA TYR A 51 7.75 -9.18 -12.43
C TYR A 51 8.71 -9.38 -11.25
N GLU A 52 8.58 -8.60 -10.16
CA GLU A 52 9.37 -8.78 -8.94
C GLU A 52 9.20 -10.19 -8.31
N MET A 53 8.06 -10.84 -8.55
CA MET A 53 7.76 -12.20 -8.08
C MET A 53 8.16 -13.30 -9.06
N HIS A 54 8.85 -12.97 -10.16
CA HIS A 54 9.18 -13.90 -11.26
C HIS A 54 7.94 -14.59 -11.88
N ALA A 55 6.76 -13.99 -11.73
CA ALA A 55 5.51 -14.48 -12.30
C ALA A 55 5.18 -13.87 -13.67
N ALA A 56 5.93 -12.83 -14.07
CA ALA A 56 5.86 -12.21 -15.39
C ALA A 56 7.27 -12.03 -15.96
N PRO A 57 7.47 -12.17 -17.28
CA PRO A 57 8.79 -12.05 -17.92
C PRO A 57 9.31 -10.61 -17.97
N HIS A 58 8.41 -9.62 -17.94
CA HIS A 58 8.75 -8.21 -18.07
C HIS A 58 7.96 -7.33 -17.10
N GLY A 59 8.66 -6.39 -16.48
CA GLY A 59 8.09 -5.34 -15.64
C GLY A 59 7.47 -4.20 -16.45
N SER A 60 7.06 -3.14 -15.74
CA SER A 60 6.53 -1.91 -16.31
C SER A 60 7.35 -0.73 -15.80
N PHE A 61 7.88 0.10 -16.70
CA PHE A 61 8.59 1.33 -16.31
C PHE A 61 7.74 2.21 -15.37
N TRP A 62 6.47 2.41 -15.73
CA TRP A 62 5.53 3.15 -14.90
C TRP A 62 5.23 2.44 -13.58
N GLY A 63 5.12 1.10 -13.60
CA GLY A 63 4.97 0.30 -12.39
C GLY A 63 6.14 0.48 -11.42
N LYS A 64 7.37 0.46 -11.94
CA LYS A 64 8.59 0.68 -11.16
C LYS A 64 8.63 2.07 -10.53
N VAL A 65 8.31 3.12 -11.28
CA VAL A 65 8.23 4.50 -10.76
C VAL A 65 7.18 4.60 -9.66
N MET A 66 5.98 4.07 -9.91
CA MET A 66 4.89 4.09 -8.93
C MET A 66 5.26 3.35 -7.64
N MET A 67 5.92 2.19 -7.76
CA MET A 67 6.38 1.43 -6.60
C MET A 67 7.51 2.14 -5.86
N ALA A 68 8.43 2.80 -6.57
CA ALA A 68 9.52 3.58 -5.98
C ALA A 68 9.01 4.77 -5.15
N VAL A 69 7.87 5.37 -5.51
CA VAL A 69 7.25 6.44 -4.72
C VAL A 69 6.29 5.89 -3.65
N GLY A 70 5.45 4.92 -4.02
CA GLY A 70 4.38 4.43 -3.18
C GLY A 70 4.85 3.56 -2.01
N LYS A 71 5.94 2.79 -2.17
CA LYS A 71 6.51 2.00 -1.07
C LYS A 71 7.06 2.90 0.06
N PRO A 72 7.93 3.91 -0.20
CA PRO A 72 8.40 4.83 0.84
C PRO A 72 7.27 5.63 1.49
N ALA A 73 6.34 6.19 0.71
CA ALA A 73 5.20 6.94 1.24
C ALA A 73 4.36 6.08 2.20
N SER A 74 4.11 4.81 1.82
CA SER A 74 3.41 3.86 2.67
C SER A 74 4.24 3.49 3.91
N LYS A 75 5.56 3.38 3.82
CA LYS A 75 6.42 3.13 4.99
C LYS A 75 6.32 4.26 6.02
N VAL A 76 6.39 5.51 5.57
CA VAL A 76 6.29 6.69 6.43
C VAL A 76 4.94 6.71 7.15
N LEU A 77 3.83 6.47 6.43
CA LEU A 77 2.50 6.38 7.03
C LEU A 77 2.41 5.24 8.07
N GLY A 78 3.03 4.09 7.78
CA GLY A 78 3.08 2.96 8.71
C GLY A 78 3.85 3.29 10.00
N LEU A 79 5.00 3.96 9.88
CA LEU A 79 5.81 4.40 11.02
C LEU A 79 5.07 5.45 11.86
N ALA A 80 4.49 6.46 11.21
CA ALA A 80 3.72 7.51 11.89
C ALA A 80 2.53 6.91 12.66
N ALA A 81 1.78 5.99 12.04
CA ALA A 81 0.67 5.31 12.71
C ALA A 81 1.14 4.49 13.91
N SER A 82 2.23 3.71 13.77
CA SER A 82 2.78 2.93 14.89
C SER A 82 3.31 3.81 16.03
N TYR A 83 3.90 4.95 15.70
CA TYR A 83 4.35 5.92 16.71
C TYR A 83 3.17 6.50 17.48
N LEU A 84 2.12 6.93 16.79
CA LEU A 84 0.89 7.42 17.42
C LEU A 84 0.24 6.34 18.31
N ASP A 85 0.15 5.10 17.82
CA ASP A 85 -0.38 3.98 18.61
C ASP A 85 0.40 3.81 19.93
N ALA A 86 1.73 3.90 19.88
CA ALA A 86 2.59 3.77 21.06
C ALA A 86 2.41 4.94 22.04
N VAL A 87 2.33 6.18 21.54
CA VAL A 87 2.09 7.38 22.35
C VAL A 87 0.73 7.30 23.06
N PHE A 88 -0.33 6.89 22.35
CA PHE A 88 -1.66 6.75 22.95
C PHE A 88 -1.75 5.55 23.91
N ALA A 89 -1.00 4.49 23.68
CA ALA A 89 -0.91 3.38 24.63
C ALA A 89 -0.24 3.83 25.94
N GLN A 90 0.87 4.59 25.83
CA GLN A 90 1.56 5.13 26.99
C GLN A 90 0.70 6.13 27.77
N SER A 91 -0.06 6.99 27.09
CA SER A 91 -0.96 7.91 27.77
C SER A 91 -2.13 7.21 28.46
N ARG A 92 -2.71 6.15 27.87
CA ARG A 92 -3.76 5.36 28.54
C ARG A 92 -3.26 4.72 29.84
N VAL A 93 -2.01 4.24 29.87
CA VAL A 93 -1.41 3.64 31.08
C VAL A 93 -1.09 4.70 32.13
N ALA A 94 -0.71 5.91 31.73
CA ALA A 94 -0.38 7.00 32.66
C ALA A 94 -1.58 7.61 33.40
N PHE A 95 -2.82 7.36 32.94
CA PHE A 95 -4.06 7.88 33.53
C PHE A 95 -4.98 6.77 34.09
N GLN A 96 -4.44 5.57 34.33
CA GLN A 96 -5.07 4.49 35.09
C GLN A 96 -4.37 4.31 36.43
#